data_AF-A0A6H9SD41-F1
#
_entry.id   AF-A0A6H9SD41-F1
#
_cell.length_a   1.000
_cell.length_b   1.000
_cell.length_c   1.000
_cell.angle_alpha   90.00
_cell.angle_beta   90.00
_cell.angle_gamma   90.00
#
_symmetry.space_group_name_H-M   'P 1'
#
loop_
_entity.id
_entity.type
_entity.pdbx_description
1 polymer ?
#
loop_
_entity_poly.entity_id
_entity_poly.type
_entity_poly.pdbx_seq_one_letter_code
_entity_poly.pdbx_strand_id
1 'polypeptide(L)' 'MDNPFQIITDAFAPHYQINLSIQGLDGSIMLTLSKSGRIVAKRMISAQQR' A
#
# COMPACT_ATOMS: atom_id res chain seq x y z
N MET A 1 -5.44 13.46 -13.11
CA MET A 1 -4.33 12.47 -13.03
C MET A 1 -4.61 11.65 -11.78
N ASP A 2 -5.04 10.39 -11.94
CA ASP A 2 -5.36 9.56 -10.78
C ASP A 2 -4.05 9.06 -10.15
N ASN A 3 -3.77 9.52 -8.93
CA ASN A 3 -2.64 9.02 -8.16
C ASN A 3 -2.94 7.57 -7.74
N PRO A 4 -2.10 6.57 -8.11
CA PRO A 4 -2.37 5.17 -7.78
C PRO A 4 -2.46 4.92 -6.27
N PHE A 5 -1.76 5.71 -5.44
CA PHE A 5 -1.89 5.62 -3.98
C PHE A 5 -3.25 6.10 -3.50
N GLN A 6 -3.84 7.09 -4.16
CA GLN A 6 -5.17 7.57 -3.83
C GLN A 6 -6.22 6.51 -4.20
N ILE A 7 -6.11 5.89 -5.38
CA ILE A 7 -7.02 4.81 -5.80
C ILE A 7 -6.98 3.65 -4.80
N ILE A 8 -5.79 3.22 -4.39
CA ILE A 8 -5.63 2.15 -3.38
C ILE A 8 -6.22 2.59 -2.04
N THR A 9 -5.98 3.84 -1.65
CA THR A 9 -6.50 4.36 -0.39
C THR A 9 -8.02 4.37 -0.39
N ASP A 10 -8.64 4.91 -1.41
CA ASP A 10 -10.10 5.00 -1.52
C ASP A 10 -10.75 3.61 -1.57
N ALA A 11 -10.12 2.65 -2.24
CA ALA A 11 -10.63 1.28 -2.34
C ALA A 11 -10.62 0.52 -0.99
N PHE A 12 -9.65 0.78 -0.11
CA PHE A 12 -9.45 -0.02 1.10
C PHE A 12 -9.72 0.71 2.42
N ALA A 13 -9.67 2.05 2.45
CA ALA A 13 -9.85 2.87 3.64
C ALA A 13 -11.17 2.63 4.41
N PRO A 14 -12.31 2.28 3.76
CA PRO A 14 -13.54 1.98 4.50
C PRO A 14 -13.45 0.76 5.42
N HIS A 15 -12.50 -0.15 5.18
CA HIS A 15 -12.47 -1.47 5.81
C HIS A 15 -11.13 -1.83 6.45
N TYR A 16 -10.06 -1.15 6.07
CA TYR A 16 -8.69 -1.46 6.44
C TYR A 16 -7.93 -0.21 6.83
N GLN A 17 -7.04 -0.36 7.79
CA GLN A 17 -5.95 0.57 7.99
C GLN A 17 -4.89 0.30 6.92
N ILE A 18 -4.50 1.35 6.22
CA ILE A 18 -3.52 1.29 5.14
C ILE A 18 -2.22 1.90 5.65
N ASN A 19 -1.10 1.22 5.41
CA ASN A 19 0.23 1.73 5.69
C ASN A 19 1.11 1.57 4.46
N LEU A 20 1.74 2.66 4.03
CA LEU A 20 2.65 2.73 2.89
C LEU A 20 4.00 3.19 3.43
N SER A 21 5.03 2.35 3.27
CA SER A 21 6.39 2.66 3.73
C SER A 21 7.41 2.44 2.62
N ILE A 22 8.33 3.39 2.46
CA ILE A 22 9.46 3.26 1.54
C ILE A 22 10.46 2.29 2.16
N GLN A 23 10.87 1.27 1.41
CA GLN A 23 11.75 0.19 1.89
C GLN A 23 13.19 0.33 1.41
N GLY A 24 13.43 1.09 0.35
CA GLY A 24 14.76 1.26 -0.23
C GLY A 24 14.89 2.54 -1.05
N LEU A 25 16.13 2.87 -1.40
CA LEU A 25 16.47 4.01 -2.26
C LEU A 25 16.01 3.80 -3.71
N ASP A 26 15.64 2.56 -4.06
CA ASP A 26 15.06 2.17 -5.34
C ASP A 26 13.59 2.60 -5.49
N GLY A 27 13.02 3.22 -4.45
CA GLY A 27 11.62 3.64 -4.45
C GLY A 27 10.64 2.49 -4.28
N SER A 28 11.10 1.32 -3.80
CA SER A 28 10.21 0.23 -3.42
C SER A 28 9.32 0.64 -2.24
N ILE A 29 8.04 0.30 -2.34
CA ILE A 29 7.02 0.64 -1.34
C ILE A 29 6.40 -0.64 -0.80
N MET A 30 6.38 -0.78 0.51
CA MET A 30 5.60 -1.80 1.19
C MET A 30 4.21 -1.27 1.48
N LEU A 31 3.20 -1.87 0.84
CA LEU A 31 1.80 -1.72 1.21
C LEU A 31 1.46 -2.75 2.28
N THR A 32 0.95 -2.29 3.42
CA THR A 32 0.38 -3.14 4.47
C THR A 32 -1.07 -2.76 4.70
N LEU A 33 -1.96 -3.75 4.66
CA LEU A 33 -3.36 -3.61 5.05
C LEU A 33 -3.57 -4.35 6.37
N SER A 34 -4.18 -3.69 7.34
CA SER A 34 -4.57 -4.30 8.61
C SER A 34 -6.03 -4.06 8.95
N LYS A 35 -6.61 -4.99 9.69
CA LYS A 35 -7.97 -4.90 10.23
C LYS A 35 -7.97 -5.39 11.67
N SER A 36 -8.53 -4.60 12.58
CA SER A 36 -8.62 -4.94 14.00
C SER A 36 -7.25 -5.34 14.61
N GLY A 37 -6.19 -4.62 14.23
CA GLY A 37 -4.82 -4.86 14.72
C GLY A 37 -4.09 -6.04 14.08
N ARG A 38 -4.69 -6.76 13.12
CA ARG A 38 -4.04 -7.87 12.40
C ARG A 38 -3.74 -7.49 10.96
N ILE A 39 -2.55 -7.84 10.48
CA ILE A 39 -2.19 -7.69 9.07
C ILE A 39 -2.96 -8.73 8.26
N VAL A 40 -3.70 -8.27 7.25
CA VAL A 40 -4.49 -9.12 6.35
C VAL A 40 -3.88 -9.22 4.95
N ALA A 41 -3.09 -8.22 4.56
CA ALA A 41 -2.32 -8.26 3.32
C ALA A 41 -1.04 -7.44 3.48
N LYS A 42 0.02 -7.91 2.83
CA LYS A 42 1.30 -7.22 2.75
C LYS A 42 1.90 -7.47 1.37
N ARG A 43 2.20 -6.40 0.63
CA ARG A 43 2.71 -6.49 -0.74
C ARG A 43 3.82 -5.47 -0.97
N MET A 44 4.94 -5.94 -1.50
CA MET A 44 5.98 -5.07 -2.05
C MET A 44 5.55 -4.57 -3.43
N ILE A 45 5.64 -3.27 -3.64
CA ILE A 45 5.42 -2.58 -4.92
C ILE A 45 6.79 -2.05 -5.33
N SER A 46 7.38 -2.64 -6.38
CA SER A 46 8.64 -2.17 -6.95
C SER A 46 8.37 -1.35 -8.21
N ALA A 47 9.27 -0.42 -8.52
CA ALA A 47 9.18 0.43 -9.71
C ALA A 47 9.22 -0.34 -11.05
N GLN A 48 9.51 -1.66 -11.02
CA GLN A 48 9.59 -2.52 -12.21
C GLN A 48 8.23 -3.08 -12.69
N GLN A 49 7.10 -2.68 -12.11
CA GLN A 49 5.79 -3.06 -12.67
C GLN A 49 5.51 -2.27 -13.97
N ARG A 50 5.94 -2.81 -15.12
CA ARG A 50 5.46 -2.44 -16.46
C ARG A 50 4.40 -3.41 -16.94
#